data_AF-A0A924LLR1-F1
#
_entry.id   AF-A0A924LLR1-F1
#
_cell.length_a   1.000
_cell.length_b   1.000
_cell.length_c   1.000
_cell.angle_alpha   90.00
_cell.angle_beta   90.00
_cell.angle_gamma   90.00
#
_symmetry.space_group_name_H-M   'P 1'
#
loop_
_entity.id
_entity.type
_entity.pdbx_description
1 polymer ?
#
loop_
_entity_poly.entity_id
_entity_poly.type
_entity_poly.pdbx_seq_one_letter_code
_entity_poly.pdbx_strand_id
1 'polypeptide(L)'
;MPAPRGSKTWALLAALALARRPLSREWAAETFFGSADDPRAALRWAVAELRRKLSGAITLEGDPLTLRLADTTSVDVLDTGGAQALSRLVAGRLPLLLEGVELHDPVEAGLWLTRSREACRRVAVAGLTQAAETSL
;
A
#
# COMPACT_ATOMS: atom_id res chain seq x y z
N MET A 1 13.56 -6.72 -8.61
CA MET A 1 13.14 -7.51 -7.42
C MET A 1 11.93 -8.36 -7.78
N PRO A 2 11.79 -9.60 -7.29
CA PRO A 2 10.61 -10.42 -7.55
C PRO A 2 9.40 -9.88 -6.78
N ALA A 3 8.24 -9.77 -7.44
CA ALA A 3 7.00 -9.31 -6.83
C ALA A 3 6.52 -10.24 -5.69
N PRO A 4 5.90 -9.69 -4.62
CA PRO A 4 5.09 -10.46 -3.67
C PRO A 4 4.04 -11.31 -4.37
N ARG A 5 3.74 -12.48 -3.82
CA ARG A 5 2.72 -13.37 -4.38
C ARG A 5 1.35 -13.03 -3.81
N GLY A 6 0.37 -12.91 -4.70
CA GLY A 6 -1.04 -12.79 -4.36
C GLY A 6 -1.49 -11.38 -3.97
N SER A 7 -2.74 -11.08 -4.30
CA SER A 7 -3.39 -9.79 -4.09
C SER A 7 -3.40 -9.34 -2.62
N LYS A 8 -3.61 -10.26 -1.68
CA LYS A 8 -3.66 -9.96 -0.23
C LYS A 8 -2.32 -9.50 0.32
N THR A 9 -1.21 -10.08 -0.14
CA THR A 9 0.14 -9.68 0.28
C THR A 9 0.47 -8.28 -0.22
N TRP A 10 0.06 -7.94 -1.44
CA TRP A 10 0.14 -6.57 -1.97
C TRP A 10 -0.76 -5.60 -1.22
N ALA A 11 -1.98 -6.00 -0.86
CA ALA A 11 -2.89 -5.20 -0.05
C ALA A 11 -2.30 -4.88 1.34
N LEU A 12 -1.69 -5.87 1.99
CA LEU A 12 -0.97 -5.69 3.25
C LEU A 12 0.18 -4.68 3.11
N LEU A 13 1.01 -4.81 2.06
CA LEU A 13 2.11 -3.87 1.81
C LEU A 13 1.59 -2.44 1.58
N ALA A 14 0.52 -2.29 0.79
CA ALA A 14 -0.11 -1.00 0.55
C ALA A 14 -0.70 -0.41 1.85
N ALA A 15 -1.35 -1.21 2.68
CA ALA A 15 -1.85 -0.78 3.98
C ALA A 15 -0.74 -0.28 4.90
N LEU A 16 0.38 -0.98 4.94
CA LEU A 16 1.55 -0.58 5.71
C LEU A 16 2.20 0.70 5.18
N ALA A 17 2.27 0.87 3.86
CA ALA A 17 2.81 2.08 3.24
C ALA A 17 1.94 3.32 3.49
N LEU A 18 0.61 3.15 3.48
CA LEU A 18 -0.34 4.24 3.72
C LEU A 18 -0.57 4.53 5.20
N ALA A 19 -0.10 3.68 6.11
CA ALA A 19 -0.35 3.82 7.54
C ALA A 19 0.44 4.99 8.14
N ARG A 20 -0.29 5.97 8.72
CA ARG A 20 0.33 7.09 9.47
C ARG A 20 0.83 6.71 10.87
N ARG A 21 0.46 5.52 11.34
CA ARG A 21 0.82 4.95 12.65
C ARG A 21 1.14 3.47 12.45
N PRO A 22 1.95 2.85 13.33
CA PRO A 22 2.14 1.42 13.32
C PRO A 22 0.81 0.64 13.24
N LEU A 23 0.77 -0.37 12.38
CA LEU A 23 -0.43 -1.13 12.03
C LEU A 23 -0.62 -2.33 12.97
N SER A 24 -1.76 -2.43 13.65
CA SER A 24 -2.04 -3.58 14.51
C SER A 24 -1.97 -4.90 13.73
N ARG A 25 -1.26 -5.90 14.28
CA ARG A 25 -1.19 -7.25 13.70
C ARG A 25 -2.54 -7.92 13.70
N GLU A 26 -3.31 -7.76 14.76
CA GLU A 26 -4.65 -8.30 14.87
C GLU A 26 -5.57 -7.70 13.79
N TRP A 27 -5.58 -6.38 13.67
CA TRP A 27 -6.37 -5.72 12.63
C TRP A 27 -5.97 -6.19 11.21
N ALA A 28 -4.67 -6.33 10.94
CA ALA A 28 -4.20 -6.77 9.64
C ALA A 28 -4.54 -8.25 9.36
N ALA A 29 -4.49 -9.11 10.38
CA ALA A 29 -4.89 -10.51 10.26
C ALA A 29 -6.37 -10.62 9.92
N GLU A 30 -7.23 -9.96 10.69
CA GLU A 30 -8.68 -9.99 10.46
C GLU A 30 -9.06 -9.37 9.11
N THR A 31 -8.56 -8.17 8.82
CA THR A 31 -8.95 -7.42 7.61
C THR A 31 -8.56 -8.13 6.32
N PHE A 32 -7.35 -8.68 6.23
CA PHE A 32 -6.84 -9.25 4.97
C PHE A 32 -6.92 -10.77 4.91
N PHE A 33 -6.95 -11.45 6.06
CA PHE A 33 -6.82 -12.89 6.15
C PHE A 33 -7.90 -13.55 7.02
N GLY A 34 -8.94 -12.84 7.44
CA GLY A 34 -10.01 -13.33 8.34
C GLY A 34 -10.71 -14.62 7.90
N SER A 35 -10.71 -14.93 6.60
CA SER A 35 -11.31 -16.15 6.04
C SER A 35 -10.36 -17.36 6.02
N ALA A 36 -9.11 -17.19 6.45
CA ALA A 36 -8.18 -18.31 6.61
C ALA A 36 -8.46 -19.05 7.93
N ASP A 37 -8.12 -20.34 7.99
CA ASP A 37 -8.27 -21.15 9.22
C ASP A 37 -7.50 -20.57 10.42
N ASP A 38 -6.33 -19.98 10.15
CA ASP A 38 -5.56 -19.18 11.12
C ASP A 38 -5.11 -17.86 10.46
N PRO A 39 -5.90 -16.77 10.62
CA PRO A 39 -5.59 -15.46 10.05
C PRO A 39 -4.23 -14.91 10.52
N ARG A 40 -3.84 -15.22 11.77
CA ARG A 40 -2.56 -14.76 12.34
C ARG A 40 -1.38 -15.52 11.73
N ALA A 41 -1.52 -16.83 11.48
CA ALA A 41 -0.52 -17.59 10.72
C ALA A 41 -0.38 -17.10 9.28
N ALA A 42 -1.49 -16.84 8.60
CA ALA A 42 -1.50 -16.28 7.25
C ALA A 42 -0.78 -14.92 7.21
N LEU A 43 -1.05 -14.03 8.18
CA LEU A 43 -0.34 -12.76 8.31
C LEU A 43 1.17 -12.98 8.57
N ARG A 44 1.55 -13.90 9.47
CA ARG A 44 2.97 -14.21 9.74
C ARG A 44 3.68 -14.63 8.45
N TRP A 45 3.05 -15.47 7.63
CA TRP A 45 3.58 -15.91 6.35
C TRP A 45 3.71 -14.76 5.34
N ALA A 46 2.68 -13.92 5.20
CA ALA A 46 2.71 -12.77 4.30
C ALA A 46 3.83 -11.77 4.67
N VAL A 47 4.01 -11.49 5.97
CA VAL A 47 5.11 -10.63 6.46
C VAL A 47 6.48 -11.26 6.16
N ALA A 48 6.63 -12.56 6.37
CA ALA A 48 7.87 -13.27 6.04
C ALA A 48 8.16 -13.25 4.53
N GLU A 49 7.13 -13.39 3.69
CA GLU A 49 7.27 -13.28 2.24
C GLU A 49 7.70 -11.86 1.82
N LEU A 50 7.06 -10.81 2.35
CA LEU A 50 7.43 -9.42 2.07
C LEU A 50 8.89 -9.15 2.46
N ARG A 51 9.31 -9.54 3.67
CA ARG A 51 10.71 -9.39 4.12
C ARG A 51 11.70 -10.08 3.18
N ARG A 52 11.36 -11.28 2.70
CA ARG A 52 12.22 -12.06 1.81
C ARG A 52 12.27 -11.50 0.39
N LYS A 53 11.11 -11.13 -0.18
CA LYS A 53 10.99 -10.65 -1.57
C LYS A 53 11.48 -9.22 -1.74
N LEU A 54 11.33 -8.41 -0.70
CA LEU A 54 11.66 -7.00 -0.66
C LEU A 54 12.87 -6.70 0.23
N SER A 55 13.72 -7.70 0.45
CA SER A 55 14.96 -7.57 1.20
C SER A 55 15.82 -6.45 0.61
N GLY A 56 16.36 -5.59 1.49
CA GLY A 56 17.15 -4.41 1.12
C GLY A 56 16.32 -3.18 0.70
N ALA A 57 15.04 -3.36 0.37
CA ALA A 57 14.14 -2.23 0.03
C ALA A 57 13.27 -1.80 1.21
N ILE A 58 12.87 -2.75 2.07
CA ILE A 58 12.01 -2.50 3.22
C ILE A 58 12.52 -3.17 4.49
N THR A 59 12.14 -2.59 5.64
CA THR A 59 12.19 -3.23 6.95
C THR A 59 10.77 -3.29 7.51
N LEU A 60 10.37 -4.48 7.98
CA LEU A 60 9.06 -4.74 8.60
C LEU A 60 9.28 -5.30 9.99
N GLU A 61 8.85 -4.61 11.05
CA GLU A 61 9.13 -5.00 12.44
C GLU A 61 7.99 -4.65 13.40
N GLY A 62 8.04 -5.22 14.60
CA GLY A 62 7.16 -4.87 15.71
C GLY A 62 5.80 -5.57 15.78
N ASP A 63 5.16 -5.35 16.92
CA ASP A 63 3.73 -5.48 17.16
C ASP A 63 3.30 -4.26 17.99
N PRO A 64 2.68 -3.24 17.38
CA PRO A 64 2.18 -3.15 16.00
C PRO A 64 3.27 -3.12 14.89
N LEU A 65 2.90 -3.54 13.68
CA LEU A 65 3.75 -3.58 12.49
C LEU A 65 4.14 -2.18 12.00
N THR A 66 5.43 -1.96 11.82
CA THR A 66 5.98 -0.73 11.21
C THR A 66 6.70 -1.08 9.92
N LEU A 67 6.43 -0.31 8.86
CA LEU A 67 7.15 -0.36 7.60
C LEU A 67 8.12 0.82 7.51
N ARG A 68 9.39 0.52 7.23
CA ARG A 68 10.40 1.50 6.85
C ARG A 68 10.90 1.19 5.45
N LEU A 69 10.98 2.21 4.61
CA LEU A 69 11.60 2.12 3.29
C LEU A 69 13.09 2.44 3.41
N ALA A 70 13.92 1.77 2.62
CA ALA A 70 15.31 2.19 2.42
C ALA A 70 15.35 3.49 1.59
N ASP A 71 16.38 4.30 1.76
CA ASP A 71 16.52 5.59 1.07
C ASP A 71 16.57 5.45 -0.47
N THR A 72 16.95 4.26 -0.95
CA THR A 72 16.98 3.91 -2.37
C THR A 72 15.63 3.40 -2.91
N THR A 73 14.59 3.37 -2.08
CA THR A 73 13.29 2.79 -2.41
C THR A 73 12.22 3.87 -2.45
N SER A 74 11.58 4.02 -3.61
CA SER A 74 10.42 4.87 -3.77
C SER A 74 9.13 4.05 -3.85
N VAL A 75 8.04 4.65 -3.37
CA VAL A 75 6.68 4.11 -3.50
C VAL A 75 5.85 5.17 -4.19
N ASP A 76 5.29 4.83 -5.34
CA ASP A 76 4.54 5.72 -6.23
C ASP A 76 3.39 6.45 -5.53
N VAL A 77 2.62 5.75 -4.70
CA VAL A 77 1.48 6.31 -3.97
C VAL A 77 1.87 7.27 -2.85
N LEU A 78 3.15 7.28 -2.44
CA LEU A 78 3.69 8.24 -1.48
C LEU A 78 4.32 9.47 -2.17
N ASP A 79 4.55 9.40 -3.48
CA ASP A 79 5.13 10.47 -4.30
C ASP A 79 4.04 11.19 -5.11
N THR A 80 3.21 11.98 -4.41
CA THR A 80 2.00 12.61 -4.98
C THR A 80 2.18 14.06 -5.42
N GLY A 81 3.33 14.69 -5.16
CA GLY A 81 3.56 16.12 -5.43
C GLY A 81 4.80 16.46 -6.26
N GLY A 82 5.59 15.46 -6.68
CA GLY A 82 6.83 15.67 -7.43
C GLY A 82 6.64 15.69 -8.95
N ALA A 83 7.74 15.97 -9.68
CA ALA A 83 7.78 15.92 -11.14
C ALA A 83 7.33 14.55 -11.71
N GLN A 84 7.54 13.46 -10.97
CA GLN A 84 7.04 12.14 -11.34
C GLN A 84 5.52 12.04 -11.26
N ALA A 85 4.89 12.61 -10.23
CA ALA A 85 3.42 12.67 -10.12
C ALA A 85 2.81 13.46 -11.29
N LEU A 86 3.42 14.59 -11.65
CA LEU A 86 3.02 15.40 -12.79
C LEU A 86 3.18 14.64 -14.12
N SER A 87 4.31 13.95 -14.33
CA SER A 87 4.53 13.15 -15.54
C SER A 87 3.50 12.03 -15.71
N ARG A 88 3.14 11.34 -14.61
CA ARG A 88 2.08 10.31 -14.59
C ARG A 88 0.72 10.91 -14.96
N LEU A 89 0.38 12.08 -14.41
CA LEU A 89 -0.85 12.80 -14.75
C LEU A 89 -0.90 13.19 -16.24
N VAL A 90 0.16 13.82 -16.77
CA VAL A 90 0.21 14.28 -18.18
C VAL A 90 0.07 13.08 -19.13
N ALA A 91 0.54 11.91 -18.71
CA ALA A 91 0.35 10.65 -19.43
C ALA A 91 -1.07 10.04 -19.27
N GLY A 92 -2.03 10.75 -18.67
CA GLY A 92 -3.38 10.28 -18.40
C GLY A 92 -3.47 9.13 -17.40
N ARG A 93 -2.39 8.87 -16.65
CA ARG A 93 -2.25 7.71 -15.77
C ARG A 93 -2.05 8.18 -14.33
N LEU A 94 -3.15 8.39 -13.62
CA LEU A 94 -3.11 8.28 -12.16
C LEU A 94 -3.48 6.82 -11.84
N PRO A 95 -2.52 5.88 -11.82
CA PRO A 95 -2.84 4.49 -11.54
C PRO A 95 -3.54 4.44 -10.19
N LEU A 96 -4.70 3.78 -10.16
CA LEU A 96 -5.39 3.53 -8.90
C LEU A 96 -4.50 2.65 -8.05
N LEU A 97 -4.57 2.83 -6.73
CA LEU A 97 -3.89 1.93 -5.80
C LEU A 97 -4.24 0.49 -6.14
N LEU A 98 -3.20 -0.31 -6.44
CA LEU A 98 -3.33 -1.71 -6.85
C LEU A 98 -4.33 -1.89 -8.01
N GLU A 99 -4.19 -1.12 -9.09
CA GLU A 99 -5.03 -1.23 -10.28
C GLU A 99 -5.10 -2.70 -10.79
N GLY A 100 -6.30 -3.16 -11.12
CA GLY A 100 -6.56 -4.54 -11.55
C GLY A 100 -6.60 -5.59 -10.43
N VAL A 101 -6.28 -5.21 -9.19
CA VAL A 101 -6.45 -6.10 -8.03
C VAL A 101 -7.86 -6.01 -7.49
N GLU A 102 -8.50 -7.17 -7.31
CA GLU A 102 -9.79 -7.28 -6.64
C GLU A 102 -9.66 -8.18 -5.39
N LEU A 103 -10.27 -7.75 -4.29
CA LEU A 103 -10.29 -8.45 -3.00
C LEU A 103 -11.74 -8.68 -2.61
N HIS A 104 -12.21 -9.92 -2.73
CA HIS A 104 -13.60 -10.27 -2.48
C HIS A 104 -13.81 -10.93 -1.10
N ASP A 105 -12.73 -11.47 -0.52
CA ASP A 105 -12.80 -12.29 0.68
C ASP A 105 -11.50 -12.11 1.49
N PRO A 106 -11.54 -11.66 2.76
CA PRO A 106 -12.72 -11.18 3.47
C PRO A 106 -13.31 -9.90 2.85
N VAL A 107 -14.58 -9.61 3.16
CA VAL A 107 -15.28 -8.39 2.70
C VAL A 107 -14.53 -7.12 3.16
N GLU A 108 -13.94 -7.18 4.36
CA GLU A 108 -13.13 -6.13 4.97
C GLU A 108 -11.95 -5.72 4.09
N ALA A 109 -11.33 -6.67 3.39
CA ALA A 109 -10.22 -6.41 2.48
C ALA A 109 -10.68 -5.57 1.28
N GLY A 110 -11.83 -5.91 0.69
CA GLY A 110 -12.44 -5.17 -0.43
C GLY A 110 -12.90 -3.77 -0.02
N LEU A 111 -13.52 -3.64 1.16
CA LEU A 111 -13.91 -2.34 1.72
C LEU A 111 -12.69 -1.45 2.00
N TRP A 112 -11.62 -2.03 2.55
CA TRP A 112 -10.37 -1.32 2.78
C TRP A 112 -9.76 -0.83 1.45
N LEU A 113 -9.71 -1.68 0.42
CA LEU A 113 -9.12 -1.31 -0.88
C LEU A 113 -9.92 -0.19 -1.54
N THR A 114 -11.25 -0.27 -1.50
CA THR A 114 -12.15 0.77 -2.03
C THR A 114 -11.91 2.13 -1.35
N ARG A 115 -11.88 2.15 -0.01
CA ARG A 115 -11.62 3.39 0.75
C ARG A 115 -10.22 3.94 0.49
N SER A 116 -9.23 3.07 0.36
CA SER A 116 -7.84 3.46 0.14
C SER A 116 -7.64 4.05 -1.25
N ARG A 117 -8.23 3.45 -2.30
CA ARG A 117 -8.24 4.00 -3.66
C ARG A 117 -8.83 5.41 -3.71
N GLU A 118 -9.96 5.60 -3.05
CA GLU A 118 -10.64 6.89 -2.97
C GLU A 118 -9.82 7.93 -2.18
N ALA A 119 -9.19 7.53 -1.06
CA ALA A 119 -8.28 8.40 -0.33
C ALA A 119 -7.05 8.83 -1.16
N CYS A 120 -6.40 7.89 -1.86
CA CYS A 120 -5.25 8.17 -2.72
C CYS A 120 -5.64 9.08 -3.88
N ARG A 121 -6.80 8.86 -4.51
CA ARG A 121 -7.33 9.73 -5.56
C ARG A 121 -7.48 11.17 -5.08
N ARG A 122 -8.06 11.39 -3.90
CA ARG A 122 -8.21 12.74 -3.32
C ARG A 122 -6.86 13.41 -3.08
N VAL A 123 -5.89 12.69 -2.50
CA VAL A 123 -4.55 13.23 -2.25
C VAL A 123 -3.84 13.58 -3.55
N ALA A 124 -3.93 12.71 -4.57
CA ALA A 124 -3.35 12.97 -5.88
C ALA A 124 -3.95 14.24 -6.51
N VAL A 125 -5.28 14.38 -6.50
CA VAL A 125 -5.95 15.58 -7.03
C VAL A 125 -5.51 16.85 -6.29
N ALA A 126 -5.48 16.82 -4.95
CA ALA A 126 -5.06 17.98 -4.15
C ALA A 126 -3.59 18.38 -4.42
N GLY A 127 -2.67 17.40 -4.48
CA GLY A 127 -1.26 17.66 -4.78
C GLY A 127 -1.04 18.29 -6.15
N LEU A 128 -1.85 17.90 -7.14
CA LEU A 128 -1.80 18.47 -8.49
C LEU A 128 -2.32 19.89 -8.55
N THR A 129 -3.42 20.20 -7.85
CA THR A 129 -3.94 21.57 -7.74
C THR A 129 -2.87 22.49 -7.16
N GLN A 130 -2.21 22.07 -6.08
CA GLN A 130 -1.18 22.89 -5.44
C GLN A 130 0.07 23.05 -6.31
N ALA A 131 0.49 22.01 -7.05
CA ALA A 131 1.61 22.12 -8.00
C ALA A 131 1.32 23.11 -9.14
N ALA A 132 0.07 23.18 -9.61
CA ALA A 132 -0.35 24.13 -10.63
C ALA A 132 -0.31 25.58 -10.10
N GLU A 133 -0.75 25.81 -8.87
CA GLU A 133 -0.71 27.12 -8.21
C GLU A 133 0.72 27.61 -7.96
N THR A 134 1.64 26.70 -7.62
CA THR A 134 3.04 27.07 -7.32
C THR A 134 3.90 27.26 -8.58
N SER A 135 3.38 26.92 -9.76
CA SER A 135 4.08 27.04 -11.05
C SER A 135 3.72 28.34 -11.81
N LEU A 136 2.94 29.24 -11.19
CA LEU A 136 2.58 30.58 -11.67
C LEU A 136 3.37 31.65 -10.89
#